data_AF-A0A0N7L3L7-F1
#
_entry.id   AF-A0A0N7L3L7-F1
#
_cell.length_a   1.000
_cell.length_b   1.000
_cell.length_c   1.000
_cell.angle_alpha   90.00
_cell.angle_beta   90.00
_cell.angle_gamma   90.00
#
_symmetry.space_group_name_H-M   'P 1'
#
loop_
_entity.id
_entity.type
_entity.pdbx_description
1 polymer ?
#
loop_
_entity_poly.entity_id
_entity_poly.type
_entity_poly.pdbx_seq_one_letter_code
_entity_poly.pdbx_strand_id
1 'polypeptide(L)'
;MSTNPADAVSVAACIACVAFIVLFQYLVSARLSTETHNGIARRGDLHLQRKVQHMGTGAMIYVASRYFGRRAGCLVLLLFAALFYGLHKLRGCNKAIDTAYIKCFRNILRQYEVSRTVLPGAYYFLLGSGLSLRLFSFRVARLAILHLSVGDPAAAFFGTLYGRHKFVKYIGKLGGKKSVEGSIGGGILAFASTISLAAGTAAAAAELLDIGGWDDNITLPLLSGVFLQVTVGNLLN
;
A
#
# COMPACT_ATOMS: atom_id res chain seq x y z
N MET A 1 -22.86 -27.50 13.96
CA MET A 1 -21.78 -26.65 13.39
C MET A 1 -22.01 -25.24 13.93
N SER A 2 -21.44 -24.94 15.11
CA SER A 2 -21.67 -23.69 15.83
C SER A 2 -20.76 -22.60 15.27
N THR A 3 -21.31 -21.66 14.51
CA THR A 3 -20.59 -20.44 14.13
C THR A 3 -20.48 -19.53 15.35
N ASN A 4 -19.26 -19.33 15.84
CA ASN A 4 -18.98 -18.34 16.87
C ASN A 4 -19.47 -16.95 16.40
N PRO A 5 -20.18 -16.17 17.23
CA PRO A 5 -20.61 -14.81 16.86
C PRO A 5 -19.43 -13.86 16.61
N ALA A 6 -18.21 -14.22 17.01
CA ALA A 6 -16.97 -13.51 16.72
C ALA A 6 -16.49 -13.65 15.25
N ASP A 7 -16.99 -14.64 14.50
CA ASP A 7 -16.64 -14.85 13.09
C ASP A 7 -17.65 -14.20 12.12
N ALA A 8 -18.69 -13.57 12.65
CA ALA A 8 -19.59 -12.74 11.86
C ALA A 8 -18.82 -11.50 11.40
N VAL A 9 -18.28 -11.56 10.18
CA VAL A 9 -17.80 -10.38 9.47
C VAL A 9 -18.86 -9.30 9.63
N SER A 10 -18.55 -8.22 10.34
CA SER A 10 -19.46 -7.08 10.41
C SER A 10 -19.51 -6.47 9.02
N VAL A 11 -20.53 -6.86 8.24
CA VAL A 11 -20.77 -6.36 6.89
C VAL A 11 -20.83 -4.84 6.92
N ALA A 12 -21.44 -4.27 7.97
CA ALA A 12 -21.46 -2.84 8.23
C ALA A 12 -20.05 -2.24 8.37
N ALA A 13 -19.16 -2.86 9.16
CA ALA A 13 -17.77 -2.39 9.29
C ALA A 13 -17.00 -2.51 7.98
N CYS A 14 -17.21 -3.59 7.21
CA CYS A 14 -16.60 -3.75 5.90
C CYS A 14 -17.05 -2.65 4.92
N ILE A 15 -18.35 -2.37 4.84
CA ILE A 15 -18.92 -1.30 4.02
C ILE A 15 -18.34 0.06 4.45
N ALA A 16 -18.30 0.35 5.75
CA ALA A 16 -17.75 1.59 6.28
C ALA A 16 -16.27 1.77 5.90
N CYS A 17 -15.45 0.72 6.04
CA CYS A 17 -14.05 0.75 5.63
C CYS A 17 -13.90 0.99 4.13
N VAL A 18 -14.69 0.33 3.28
CA VAL A 18 -14.65 0.53 1.82
C VAL A 18 -15.07 1.96 1.47
N ALA A 19 -16.14 2.47 2.07
CA ALA A 19 -16.59 3.84 1.87
C ALA A 19 -15.51 4.86 2.24
N PHE A 20 -14.82 4.64 3.38
CA PHE A 20 -13.73 5.50 3.82
C PHE A 20 -12.53 5.46 2.86
N ILE A 21 -12.15 4.28 2.36
CA ILE A 21 -11.08 4.13 1.35
C ILE A 21 -11.45 4.85 0.05
N VAL A 22 -12.69 4.71 -0.43
CA VAL A 22 -13.18 5.37 -1.64
C VAL A 22 -13.23 6.89 -1.45
N LEU A 23 -13.67 7.37 -0.29
CA LEU A 23 -13.66 8.79 0.05
C LEU A 23 -12.23 9.33 0.04
N PHE A 24 -11.27 8.62 0.65
CA PHE A 24 -9.86 8.98 0.59
C PHE A 24 -9.35 9.03 -0.86
N GLN A 25 -9.69 8.04 -1.71
CA GLN A 25 -9.33 8.08 -3.14
C GLN A 25 -9.87 9.34 -3.81
N TYR A 26 -11.14 9.67 -3.55
CA TYR A 26 -11.78 10.84 -4.13
C TYR A 26 -11.10 12.13 -3.67
N LEU A 27 -10.87 12.30 -2.37
CA LEU A 27 -10.21 13.49 -1.81
C LEU A 27 -8.79 13.65 -2.34
N VAL A 28 -8.02 12.56 -2.40
CA VAL A 28 -6.66 12.59 -2.96
C VAL A 28 -6.71 12.89 -4.45
N SER A 29 -7.69 12.39 -5.20
CA SER A 29 -7.82 12.69 -6.64
C SER A 29 -8.28 14.12 -6.89
N ALA A 30 -9.16 14.67 -6.05
CA ALA A 30 -9.76 15.99 -6.17
C ALA A 30 -8.83 17.12 -5.71
N ARG A 31 -7.91 16.89 -4.76
CA ARG A 31 -6.97 17.91 -4.27
C ARG A 31 -5.69 17.95 -5.11
N LEU A 32 -5.65 18.85 -6.09
CA LEU A 32 -4.59 19.85 -6.33
C LEU A 32 -4.98 20.65 -7.60
N SER A 33 -5.67 21.76 -7.42
CA SER A 33 -5.88 22.80 -8.43
C SER A 33 -5.91 24.17 -7.76
N THR A 34 -5.03 24.36 -6.78
CA THR A 34 -4.83 25.64 -6.12
C THR A 34 -3.39 26.08 -6.32
N GLU A 35 -3.26 27.04 -7.25
CA GLU A 35 -2.25 28.11 -7.35
C GLU A 35 -0.76 27.76 -7.54
N THR A 36 -0.29 28.13 -8.74
CA THR A 36 0.90 28.92 -9.07
C THR A 36 2.02 29.00 -8.03
N HIS A 37 3.20 28.43 -8.32
CA HIS A 37 4.47 29.03 -7.90
C HIS A 37 5.52 28.95 -9.02
N ASN A 38 5.96 30.15 -9.41
CA ASN A 38 7.17 30.45 -10.15
C ASN A 38 8.40 29.71 -9.58
N GLY A 39 9.31 29.29 -10.48
CA GLY A 39 10.69 28.99 -10.12
C GLY A 39 10.97 27.53 -9.76
N ILE A 40 11.49 26.79 -10.75
CA ILE A 40 12.20 25.50 -10.62
C ILE A 40 11.31 24.27 -10.37
N ALA A 41 10.52 23.90 -11.37
CA ALA A 41 10.12 22.50 -11.58
C ALA A 41 10.86 21.93 -12.82
N ARG A 42 12.15 21.63 -12.67
CA ARG A 42 12.93 20.87 -13.67
C ARG A 42 13.79 19.79 -13.01
N ARG A 43 13.13 18.67 -12.66
CA ARG A 43 13.68 17.30 -12.61
C ARG A 43 12.54 16.31 -12.31
N GLY A 44 11.81 15.96 -13.38
CA GLY A 44 10.83 14.86 -13.47
C GLY A 44 9.70 14.87 -12.45
N ASP A 45 8.49 15.25 -12.85
CA ASP A 45 7.28 15.26 -12.01
C ASP A 45 7.28 14.11 -10.98
N LEU A 46 7.55 14.44 -9.72
CA LEU A 46 7.76 13.44 -8.65
C LEU A 46 6.51 12.56 -8.41
N HIS A 47 5.39 12.85 -9.10
CA HIS A 47 4.09 12.20 -8.97
C HIS A 47 3.73 11.96 -7.50
N LEU A 48 3.90 12.99 -6.67
CA LEU A 48 3.74 12.90 -5.21
C LEU A 48 2.33 12.46 -4.84
N GLN A 49 1.31 12.99 -5.52
CA GLN A 49 -0.10 12.63 -5.30
C GLN A 49 -0.36 11.14 -5.52
N ARG A 50 0.25 10.52 -6.55
CA ARG A 50 0.19 9.07 -6.78
C ARG A 50 0.86 8.29 -5.65
N LYS A 51 2.00 8.77 -5.15
CA LYS A 51 2.73 8.12 -4.05
C LYS A 51 1.92 8.16 -2.76
N VAL A 52 1.33 9.32 -2.43
CA VAL A 52 0.41 9.50 -1.29
C VAL A 52 -0.83 8.62 -1.45
N GLN A 53 -1.43 8.60 -2.65
CA GLN A 53 -2.57 7.74 -2.95
C GLN A 53 -2.22 6.26 -2.71
N HIS A 54 -1.11 5.79 -3.28
CA HIS A 54 -0.69 4.40 -3.18
C HIS A 54 -0.41 3.99 -1.72
N MET A 55 0.40 4.79 -1.01
CA MET A 55 0.76 4.55 0.38
C MET A 55 -0.46 4.60 1.30
N GLY A 56 -1.30 5.62 1.16
CA GLY A 56 -2.50 5.80 1.98
C GLY A 56 -3.51 4.68 1.77
N THR A 57 -3.78 4.29 0.51
CA THR A 57 -4.70 3.17 0.21
C THR A 57 -4.26 1.89 0.88
N GLY A 58 -2.97 1.58 0.79
CA GLY A 58 -2.38 0.41 1.42
C GLY A 58 -2.48 0.39 2.93
N ALA A 59 -2.12 1.50 3.57
CA ALA A 59 -2.23 1.65 5.02
C ALA A 59 -3.68 1.47 5.48
N MET A 60 -4.64 2.06 4.75
CA MET A 60 -6.06 1.90 5.04
C MET A 60 -6.54 0.47 4.85
N ILE A 61 -6.11 -0.25 3.80
CA ILE A 61 -6.43 -1.68 3.63
C ILE A 61 -5.86 -2.51 4.80
N TYR A 62 -4.62 -2.23 5.21
CA TYR A 62 -3.99 -2.91 6.34
C TYR A 62 -4.78 -2.69 7.64
N VAL A 63 -5.19 -1.46 7.95
CA VAL A 63 -6.02 -1.15 9.12
C VAL A 63 -7.41 -1.76 8.99
N ALA A 64 -8.07 -1.58 7.85
CA ALA A 64 -9.42 -2.05 7.56
C ALA A 64 -9.55 -3.57 7.71
N SER A 65 -8.51 -4.32 7.32
CA SER A 65 -8.48 -5.77 7.49
C SER A 65 -8.47 -6.25 8.96
N ARG A 66 -8.40 -5.35 9.97
CA ARG A 66 -8.71 -5.71 11.38
C ARG A 66 -10.20 -5.92 11.62
N TYR A 67 -11.07 -5.33 10.80
CA TYR A 67 -12.53 -5.32 10.99
C TYR A 67 -13.27 -6.32 10.11
N PHE A 68 -12.59 -7.01 9.19
CA PHE A 68 -13.19 -8.04 8.34
C PHE A 68 -12.25 -9.22 8.07
N GLY A 69 -12.84 -10.39 7.81
CA GLY A 69 -12.09 -11.62 7.56
C GLY A 69 -11.38 -11.65 6.21
N ARG A 70 -10.38 -12.54 6.10
CA ARG A 70 -9.58 -12.77 4.88
C ARG A 70 -10.42 -12.92 3.60
N ARG A 71 -11.51 -13.69 3.67
CA ARG A 71 -12.39 -13.95 2.52
C ARG A 71 -13.08 -12.68 2.02
N ALA A 72 -13.66 -11.90 2.93
CA ALA A 72 -14.31 -10.64 2.58
C ALA A 72 -13.34 -9.65 1.95
N GLY A 73 -12.17 -9.45 2.57
CA GLY A 73 -11.11 -8.58 2.02
C GLY A 73 -10.65 -9.01 0.63
N CYS A 74 -10.42 -10.31 0.44
CA CYS A 74 -10.04 -10.87 -0.86
C CYS A 74 -11.12 -10.60 -1.93
N LEU A 75 -12.39 -10.88 -1.62
CA LEU A 75 -13.50 -10.68 -2.54
C LEU A 75 -13.67 -9.21 -2.93
N VAL A 76 -13.63 -8.31 -1.94
CA VAL A 76 -13.73 -6.86 -2.19
C VAL A 76 -12.60 -6.39 -3.10
N LEU A 77 -11.34 -6.74 -2.81
CA LEU A 77 -10.21 -6.30 -3.62
C LEU A 77 -10.26 -6.83 -5.06
N LEU A 78 -10.61 -8.10 -5.24
CA LEU A 78 -10.75 -8.71 -6.57
C LEU A 78 -11.95 -8.15 -7.34
N LEU A 79 -13.06 -7.84 -6.65
CA LEU A 79 -14.22 -7.17 -7.23
C LEU A 79 -13.83 -5.78 -7.75
N PHE A 80 -13.16 -4.96 -6.93
CA PHE A 80 -12.69 -3.65 -7.38
C PHE A 80 -11.67 -3.76 -8.53
N ALA A 81 -10.78 -4.76 -8.52
CA ALA A 81 -9.88 -5.01 -9.66
C ALA A 81 -10.67 -5.30 -10.95
N ALA A 82 -11.70 -6.14 -10.88
CA ALA A 82 -12.59 -6.43 -12.01
C ALA A 82 -13.36 -5.18 -12.47
N LEU A 83 -13.84 -4.35 -11.54
CA LEU A 83 -14.50 -3.06 -11.85
C LEU A 83 -13.54 -2.11 -12.58
N PHE A 84 -12.29 -1.98 -12.14
CA PHE A 84 -11.29 -1.16 -12.83
C PHE A 84 -10.96 -1.68 -14.23
N TYR A 85 -10.94 -3.00 -14.41
CA TYR A 85 -10.79 -3.61 -15.74
C TYR A 85 -11.99 -3.31 -16.65
N GLY A 86 -13.21 -3.49 -16.15
CA GLY A 86 -14.44 -3.16 -16.87
C GLY A 86 -14.50 -1.69 -17.24
N LEU A 87 -14.17 -0.80 -16.31
CA LEU A 87 -14.08 0.64 -16.55
C LEU A 87 -13.05 0.96 -17.64
N HIS A 88 -11.88 0.32 -17.62
CA HIS A 88 -10.87 0.49 -18.67
C HIS A 88 -11.40 0.09 -20.06
N LYS A 89 -12.20 -0.98 -20.15
CA LYS A 89 -12.87 -1.38 -21.41
C LYS A 89 -13.94 -0.37 -21.83
N LEU A 90 -14.79 0.06 -20.89
CA LEU A 90 -15.84 1.06 -21.15
C LEU A 90 -15.29 2.41 -21.60
N ARG A 91 -14.13 2.83 -21.08
CA ARG A 91 -13.39 4.01 -21.58
C ARG A 91 -13.03 3.90 -23.06
N GLY A 92 -12.82 2.68 -23.58
CA GLY A 92 -12.57 2.46 -25.01
C GLY A 92 -13.83 2.52 -25.87
N CYS A 93 -14.99 2.23 -25.30
CA CYS A 93 -16.27 2.21 -26.00
C CYS A 93 -17.00 3.57 -25.96
N ASN A 94 -16.75 4.40 -24.95
CA ASN A 94 -17.48 5.64 -24.74
C ASN A 94 -16.56 6.82 -24.36
N LYS A 95 -16.49 7.83 -25.23
CA LYS A 95 -15.68 9.04 -25.06
C LYS A 95 -16.09 9.88 -23.84
N ALA A 96 -17.37 9.87 -23.46
CA ALA A 96 -17.84 10.60 -22.28
C ALA A 96 -17.30 9.96 -21.00
N ILE A 97 -17.28 8.62 -20.93
CA ILE A 97 -16.71 7.87 -19.81
C ILE A 97 -15.19 8.11 -19.74
N ASP A 98 -14.47 8.09 -20.86
CA ASP A 98 -13.03 8.37 -20.88
C ASP A 98 -12.71 9.79 -20.42
N THR A 99 -13.47 10.77 -20.90
CA THR A 99 -13.31 12.18 -20.51
C THR A 99 -13.59 12.37 -19.02
N ALA A 100 -14.68 11.79 -18.50
CA ALA A 100 -15.01 11.85 -17.08
C ALA A 100 -13.93 11.16 -16.22
N TYR A 101 -13.44 9.99 -16.65
CA TYR A 101 -12.38 9.26 -15.97
C TYR A 101 -11.08 10.07 -15.92
N ILE A 102 -10.64 10.61 -17.05
CA ILE A 102 -9.43 11.41 -17.12
C ILE A 102 -9.59 12.66 -16.26
N LYS A 103 -10.74 13.35 -16.32
CA LYS A 103 -11.00 14.53 -15.46
C LYS A 103 -10.87 14.20 -13.97
N CYS A 104 -11.38 13.04 -13.54
CA CYS A 104 -11.31 12.60 -12.15
C CYS A 104 -9.88 12.22 -11.72
N PHE A 105 -9.14 11.49 -12.56
CA PHE A 105 -7.88 10.84 -12.17
C PHE A 105 -6.61 11.43 -12.81
N ARG A 106 -6.71 12.51 -13.59
CA ARG A 106 -5.60 13.11 -14.37
C ARG A 106 -4.33 13.31 -13.53
N ASN A 107 -4.47 13.73 -12.28
CA ASN A 107 -3.32 14.07 -11.44
C ASN A 107 -2.57 12.83 -10.89
N ILE A 108 -3.18 11.64 -10.98
CA ILE A 108 -2.62 10.36 -10.52
C ILE A 108 -2.13 9.51 -11.70
N LEU A 109 -2.81 9.60 -12.85
CA LEU A 109 -2.51 8.82 -14.04
C LEU A 109 -1.19 9.22 -14.69
N ARG A 110 -0.46 8.23 -15.21
CA ARG A 110 0.68 8.44 -16.10
C ARG A 110 0.21 8.60 -17.54
N GLN A 111 1.02 9.25 -18.37
CA GLN A 111 0.71 9.52 -19.78
C GLN A 111 0.26 8.27 -20.57
N TYR A 112 0.89 7.13 -20.32
CA TYR A 112 0.54 5.87 -20.97
C TYR A 112 -0.75 5.22 -20.43
N GLU A 113 -1.18 5.56 -19.21
CA GLU A 113 -2.46 5.13 -18.62
C GLU A 113 -3.61 6.04 -19.13
N VAL A 114 -3.29 7.31 -19.40
CA VAL A 114 -4.18 8.27 -20.07
C VAL A 114 -4.43 7.82 -21.51
N SER A 115 -3.39 7.48 -22.27
CA SER A 115 -3.51 6.98 -23.65
C SER A 115 -4.04 5.55 -23.76
N ARG A 116 -4.37 4.90 -22.63
CA ARG A 116 -4.94 3.55 -22.56
C ARG A 116 -4.06 2.45 -23.18
N THR A 117 -2.76 2.66 -23.32
CA THR A 117 -1.85 1.61 -23.82
C THR A 117 -1.63 0.50 -22.79
N VAL A 118 -1.87 0.80 -21.52
CA VAL A 118 -1.83 -0.16 -20.41
C VAL A 118 -2.97 0.12 -19.41
N LEU A 119 -3.24 -0.88 -18.57
CA LEU A 119 -4.17 -0.74 -17.45
C LEU A 119 -3.61 0.22 -16.38
N PRO A 120 -4.49 0.95 -15.66
CA PRO A 120 -4.06 1.82 -14.57
C PRO A 120 -3.34 1.05 -13.47
N GLY A 121 -2.34 1.64 -12.82
CA GLY A 121 -1.63 1.01 -11.70
C GLY A 121 -2.55 0.51 -10.56
N ALA A 122 -3.68 1.18 -10.31
CA ALA A 122 -4.68 0.76 -9.33
C ALA A 122 -5.23 -0.66 -9.59
N TYR A 123 -5.41 -1.05 -10.85
CA TYR A 123 -5.83 -2.41 -11.22
C TYR A 123 -4.83 -3.46 -10.70
N TYR A 124 -3.54 -3.27 -11.00
CA TYR A 124 -2.49 -4.21 -10.58
C TYR A 124 -2.30 -4.24 -9.06
N PHE A 125 -2.45 -3.08 -8.39
CA PHE A 125 -2.38 -3.00 -6.93
C PHE A 125 -3.51 -3.78 -6.26
N LEU A 126 -4.75 -3.59 -6.71
CA LEU A 126 -5.92 -4.30 -6.16
C LEU A 126 -5.86 -5.80 -6.45
N LEU A 127 -5.52 -6.17 -7.69
CA LEU A 127 -5.37 -7.56 -8.09
C LEU A 127 -4.26 -8.26 -7.29
N GLY A 128 -3.08 -7.64 -7.20
CA GLY A 128 -1.96 -8.17 -6.43
C GLY A 128 -2.31 -8.33 -4.95
N SER A 129 -2.93 -7.32 -4.33
CA SER A 129 -3.35 -7.37 -2.93
C SER A 129 -4.41 -8.45 -2.67
N GLY A 130 -5.39 -8.59 -3.56
CA GLY A 130 -6.42 -9.63 -3.48
C GLY A 130 -5.82 -11.04 -3.63
N LEU A 131 -4.92 -11.23 -4.60
CA LEU A 131 -4.19 -12.49 -4.78
C LEU A 131 -3.30 -12.81 -3.57
N SER A 132 -2.64 -11.81 -2.97
CA SER A 132 -1.86 -12.02 -1.74
C SER A 132 -2.72 -12.55 -0.60
N LEU A 133 -3.92 -11.99 -0.39
CA LEU A 133 -4.88 -12.50 0.61
C LEU A 133 -5.39 -13.91 0.27
N ARG A 134 -5.42 -14.28 -1.01
CA ARG A 134 -5.86 -15.60 -1.47
C ARG A 134 -4.80 -16.68 -1.32
N LEU A 135 -3.54 -16.34 -1.55
CA LEU A 135 -2.43 -17.28 -1.69
C LEU A 135 -1.61 -17.44 -0.40
N PHE A 136 -1.47 -16.37 0.39
CA PHE A 136 -0.66 -16.39 1.60
C PHE A 136 -1.50 -16.45 2.89
N SER A 137 -0.83 -16.69 4.02
CA SER A 137 -1.46 -16.57 5.34
C SER A 137 -1.93 -15.13 5.56
N PHE A 138 -3.00 -14.94 6.34
CA PHE A 138 -3.62 -13.61 6.50
C PHE A 138 -2.62 -12.57 7.05
N ARG A 139 -1.73 -12.98 7.96
CA ARG A 139 -0.69 -12.12 8.54
C ARG A 139 0.35 -11.72 7.49
N VAL A 140 0.87 -12.70 6.74
CA VAL A 140 1.85 -12.46 5.67
C VAL A 140 1.27 -11.58 4.57
N ALA A 141 0.04 -11.85 4.14
CA ALA A 141 -0.62 -11.08 3.09
C ALA A 141 -0.82 -9.60 3.48
N ARG A 142 -1.25 -9.33 4.73
CA ARG A 142 -1.42 -7.96 5.23
C ARG A 142 -0.10 -7.20 5.27
N LEU A 143 0.96 -7.85 5.74
CA LEU A 143 2.29 -7.25 5.74
C LEU A 143 2.81 -7.02 4.33
N ALA A 144 2.60 -7.97 3.40
CA ALA A 144 3.00 -7.82 2.00
C ALA A 144 2.31 -6.61 1.33
N ILE A 145 1.01 -6.40 1.59
CA ILE A 145 0.27 -5.22 1.12
C ILE A 145 0.88 -3.94 1.71
N LEU A 146 1.15 -3.91 3.02
CA LEU A 146 1.76 -2.74 3.67
C LEU A 146 3.14 -2.43 3.09
N HIS A 147 3.97 -3.45 2.88
CA HIS A 147 5.30 -3.34 2.27
C HIS A 147 5.25 -2.82 0.84
N LEU A 148 4.35 -3.36 0.02
CA LEU A 148 4.13 -2.85 -1.34
C LEU A 148 3.79 -1.36 -1.31
N SER A 149 2.92 -0.99 -0.38
CA SER A 149 2.35 0.35 -0.29
C SER A 149 3.36 1.42 0.11
N VAL A 150 4.37 1.08 0.91
CA VAL A 150 5.48 1.98 1.27
C VAL A 150 6.66 1.84 0.32
N GLY A 151 7.01 0.60 -0.02
CA GLY A 151 8.19 0.23 -0.80
C GLY A 151 8.15 0.71 -2.25
N ASP A 152 7.01 0.62 -2.95
CA ASP A 152 6.92 1.09 -4.34
C ASP A 152 7.04 2.63 -4.45
N PRO A 153 6.32 3.44 -3.64
CA PRO A 153 6.54 4.88 -3.58
C PRO A 153 7.97 5.28 -3.21
N ALA A 154 8.58 4.59 -2.24
CA ALA A 154 9.97 4.78 -1.85
C ALA A 154 10.93 4.50 -3.02
N ALA A 155 10.79 3.35 -3.67
CA ALA A 155 11.63 2.98 -4.80
C ALA A 155 11.49 3.96 -5.96
N ALA A 156 10.26 4.42 -6.23
CA ALA A 156 10.00 5.45 -7.22
C ALA A 156 10.59 6.82 -6.82
N PHE A 157 10.57 7.17 -5.54
CA PHE A 157 11.16 8.42 -5.03
C PHE A 157 12.68 8.42 -5.17
N PHE A 158 13.37 7.44 -4.57
CA PHE A 158 14.82 7.33 -4.69
C PHE A 158 15.28 7.10 -6.13
N GLY A 159 14.51 6.35 -6.92
CA GLY A 159 14.82 6.14 -8.35
C GLY A 159 14.63 7.39 -9.22
N THR A 160 13.79 8.34 -8.80
CA THR A 160 13.64 9.64 -9.49
C THR A 160 14.75 10.61 -9.11
N LEU A 161 15.13 10.66 -7.83
CA LEU A 161 16.16 11.57 -7.32
C LEU A 161 17.59 11.11 -7.66
N TYR A 162 17.87 9.82 -7.49
CA TYR A 162 19.23 9.27 -7.50
C TYR A 162 19.44 8.16 -8.54
N GLY A 163 18.42 7.77 -9.29
CA GLY A 163 18.44 6.58 -10.15
C GLY A 163 19.31 6.68 -11.40
N ARG A 164 20.64 6.74 -11.23
CA ARG A 164 21.65 6.80 -12.29
C ARG A 164 21.87 5.42 -12.91
N HIS A 165 21.80 4.36 -12.11
CA HIS A 165 22.05 2.98 -12.52
C HIS A 165 20.73 2.27 -12.87
N LYS A 166 20.32 2.35 -14.15
CA LYS A 166 19.10 1.69 -14.64
C LYS A 166 19.31 0.20 -14.88
N PHE A 167 18.39 -0.64 -14.40
CA PHE A 167 18.45 -2.10 -14.57
C PHE A 167 18.46 -2.53 -16.04
N VAL A 168 17.84 -1.77 -16.96
CA VAL A 168 17.89 -2.06 -18.39
C VAL A 168 19.32 -2.17 -18.94
N LYS A 169 20.28 -1.46 -18.34
CA LYS A 169 21.70 -1.55 -18.74
C LYS A 169 22.36 -2.86 -18.34
N TYR A 170 21.85 -3.54 -17.31
CA TYR A 170 22.45 -4.75 -16.74
C TYR A 170 21.74 -6.04 -17.18
N ILE A 171 20.39 -6.00 -17.24
CA ILE A 171 19.55 -7.19 -17.49
C ILE A 171 18.60 -6.99 -18.68
N GLY A 172 18.90 -6.03 -19.55
CA GLY A 172 18.13 -5.76 -20.77
C GLY A 172 16.67 -5.36 -20.51
N LYS A 173 15.78 -5.66 -21.46
CA LYS A 173 14.35 -5.27 -21.38
C LYS A 173 13.65 -5.73 -20.09
N LEU A 174 14.13 -6.82 -19.48
CA LEU A 174 13.60 -7.36 -18.21
C LEU A 174 13.71 -6.35 -17.05
N GLY A 175 14.75 -5.52 -17.04
CA GLY A 175 14.98 -4.52 -16.00
C GLY A 175 14.08 -3.29 -16.08
N GLY A 176 13.50 -3.04 -17.25
CA GLY A 176 12.64 -1.89 -17.50
C GLY A 176 13.25 -0.55 -17.06
N LYS A 177 12.40 0.39 -16.64
CA LYS A 177 12.82 1.74 -16.19
C LYS A 177 13.27 1.79 -14.72
N LYS A 178 13.40 0.64 -14.05
CA LYS A 178 13.79 0.57 -12.63
C LYS A 178 15.27 0.92 -12.46
N SER A 179 15.64 1.43 -11.29
CA SER A 179 17.03 1.77 -10.94
C SER A 179 17.49 1.05 -9.69
N VAL A 180 18.78 0.74 -9.61
CA VAL A 180 19.41 0.09 -8.46
C VAL A 180 19.19 0.91 -7.19
N GLU A 181 19.40 2.22 -7.25
CA GLU A 181 19.20 3.14 -6.13
C GLU A 181 17.75 3.19 -5.67
N GLY A 182 16.82 3.02 -6.61
CA GLY A 182 15.39 2.90 -6.30
C GLY A 182 15.11 1.61 -5.54
N SER A 183 15.60 0.48 -6.03
CA SER A 183 15.43 -0.81 -5.35
C SER A 183 16.07 -0.83 -3.96
N ILE A 184 17.26 -0.25 -3.79
CA ILE A 184 17.93 -0.14 -2.49
C ILE A 184 17.10 0.75 -1.54
N GLY A 185 16.70 1.95 -1.98
CA GLY A 185 15.90 2.85 -1.15
C GLY A 185 14.54 2.27 -0.75
N GLY A 186 13.86 1.58 -1.68
CA GLY A 186 12.63 0.86 -1.39
C GLY A 186 12.84 -0.31 -0.42
N GLY A 187 13.91 -1.08 -0.62
CA GLY A 187 14.26 -2.22 0.24
C GLY A 187 14.61 -1.79 1.67
N ILE A 188 15.43 -0.75 1.85
CA ILE A 188 15.78 -0.21 3.16
C ILE A 188 14.53 0.27 3.91
N LEU A 189 13.66 1.04 3.25
CA LEU A 189 12.45 1.53 3.92
C LEU A 189 11.47 0.40 4.24
N ALA A 190 11.33 -0.58 3.36
CA ALA A 190 10.53 -1.76 3.64
C ALA A 190 11.07 -2.54 4.86
N PHE A 191 12.38 -2.76 4.91
CA PHE A 191 13.04 -3.42 6.03
C PHE A 191 12.91 -2.63 7.34
N ALA A 192 13.22 -1.33 7.30
CA ALA A 192 13.09 -0.43 8.45
C ALA A 192 11.64 -0.36 8.96
N SER A 193 10.64 -0.37 8.05
CA SER A 193 9.24 -0.37 8.44
C SER A 193 8.82 -1.65 9.18
N THR A 194 9.40 -2.80 8.82
CA THR A 194 9.19 -4.06 9.57
C THR A 194 9.78 -3.98 10.96
N ILE A 195 11.04 -3.55 11.08
CA ILE A 195 11.71 -3.43 12.37
C ILE A 195 10.98 -2.43 13.27
N SER A 196 10.62 -1.26 12.73
CA SER A 196 9.93 -0.21 13.48
C SER A 196 8.55 -0.66 13.94
N LEU A 197 7.81 -1.40 13.11
CA LEU A 197 6.53 -1.96 13.50
C LEU A 197 6.69 -2.97 14.63
N ALA A 198 7.66 -3.88 14.51
CA ALA A 198 7.94 -4.90 15.52
C ALA A 198 8.40 -4.28 16.85
N ALA A 199 9.36 -3.35 16.81
CA ALA A 199 9.88 -2.64 17.98
C ALA A 199 8.83 -1.75 18.64
N GLY A 200 8.03 -1.01 17.85
CA GLY A 200 6.97 -0.16 18.37
C GLY A 200 5.86 -0.95 19.06
N THR A 201 5.48 -2.11 18.50
CA THR A 201 4.53 -3.00 19.19
C THR A 201 5.12 -3.64 20.44
N ALA A 202 6.41 -3.92 20.46
CA ALA A 202 7.12 -4.47 21.61
C ALA A 202 7.19 -3.44 22.76
N ALA A 203 7.52 -2.19 22.44
CA ALA A 203 7.56 -1.08 23.40
C ALA A 203 6.16 -0.75 23.95
N ALA A 204 5.15 -0.66 23.09
CA ALA A 204 3.77 -0.42 23.53
C ALA A 204 3.24 -1.56 24.42
N ALA A 205 3.58 -2.82 24.12
CA ALA A 205 3.23 -3.94 24.97
C ALA A 205 3.97 -3.89 26.32
N ALA A 206 5.24 -3.45 26.34
CA ALA A 206 6.01 -3.30 27.56
C ALA A 206 5.46 -2.17 28.46
N GLU A 207 5.10 -1.01 27.88
CA GLU A 207 4.41 0.08 28.61
C GLU A 207 3.05 -0.36 29.17
N LEU A 208 2.26 -1.08 28.36
CA LEU A 208 0.93 -1.53 28.78
C LEU A 208 0.98 -2.58 29.90
N LEU A 209 2.13 -3.22 30.06
CA LEU A 209 2.37 -4.26 31.03
C LEU A 209 3.03 -3.77 32.31
N ASP A 210 3.27 -2.47 32.52
CA ASP A 210 3.96 -1.90 33.70
C ASP A 210 3.77 -2.78 34.96
N ILE A 211 4.77 -3.64 35.19
CA ILE A 211 4.70 -4.71 36.18
C ILE A 211 5.17 -4.10 37.50
N GLY A 212 4.28 -3.36 38.16
CA GLY A 212 4.41 -3.02 39.57
C GLY A 212 5.68 -2.23 39.95
N GLY A 213 6.14 -1.30 39.10
CA GLY A 213 7.22 -0.36 39.43
C GLY A 213 8.64 -0.90 39.32
N TRP A 214 8.85 -1.96 38.53
CA TRP A 214 10.18 -2.46 38.21
C TRP A 214 10.91 -1.52 37.23
N ASP A 215 12.24 -1.45 37.34
CA ASP A 215 13.06 -0.52 36.52
C ASP A 215 12.98 -0.84 35.01
N ASP A 216 12.75 0.21 34.21
CA ASP A 216 12.58 0.15 32.76
C ASP A 216 13.79 -0.46 32.03
N ASN A 217 15.00 -0.38 32.59
CA ASN A 217 16.19 -0.99 32.02
C ASN A 217 16.18 -2.52 32.11
N ILE A 218 15.29 -3.11 32.91
CA ILE A 218 15.08 -4.57 33.03
C ILE A 218 13.81 -4.98 32.29
N THR A 219 12.71 -4.26 32.50
CA THR A 219 11.39 -4.63 31.95
C THR A 219 11.33 -4.42 30.44
N LEU A 220 11.84 -3.30 29.92
CA LEU A 220 11.74 -2.98 28.48
C LEU A 220 12.51 -3.98 27.60
N PRO A 221 13.78 -4.34 27.85
CA PRO A 221 14.50 -5.30 27.00
C PRO A 221 13.93 -6.72 27.07
N LEU A 222 13.50 -7.19 28.25
CA LEU A 222 12.97 -8.55 28.42
C LEU A 222 11.58 -8.73 27.81
N LEU A 223 10.66 -7.77 28.06
CA LEU A 223 9.31 -7.83 27.48
C LEU A 223 9.37 -7.61 25.97
N SER A 224 10.20 -6.68 25.49
CA SER A 224 10.38 -6.51 24.05
C SER A 224 11.02 -7.73 23.38
N GLY A 225 11.99 -8.38 24.04
CA GLY A 225 12.59 -9.64 23.59
C GLY A 225 11.58 -10.78 23.47
N VAL A 226 10.73 -11.00 24.48
CA VAL A 226 9.66 -12.01 24.43
C VAL A 226 8.65 -11.70 23.34
N PHE A 227 8.22 -10.44 23.23
CA PHE A 227 7.29 -10.02 22.19
C PHE A 227 7.85 -10.29 20.79
N LEU A 228 9.11 -9.90 20.54
CA LEU A 228 9.80 -10.14 19.27
C LEU A 228 9.97 -11.64 19.00
N GLN A 229 10.30 -12.44 20.01
CA GLN A 229 10.40 -13.90 19.88
C GLN A 229 9.07 -14.52 19.43
N VAL A 230 7.94 -14.06 19.98
CA VAL A 230 6.61 -14.58 19.63
C VAL A 230 6.12 -14.07 18.26
N THR A 231 6.37 -12.81 17.93
CA THR A 231 5.85 -12.19 16.69
C THR A 231 6.76 -12.39 15.48
N VAL A 232 8.07 -12.28 15.66
CA VAL A 232 9.08 -12.36 14.59
C VAL A 232 9.81 -13.71 14.62
N GLY A 233 9.98 -14.36 15.77
CA GLY A 233 10.67 -15.65 15.85
C GLY A 233 10.01 -16.78 15.05
N ASN A 234 8.69 -16.75 14.90
CA ASN A 234 7.94 -17.68 14.02
C ASN A 234 8.06 -17.37 12.52
N LEU A 235 8.66 -16.23 12.15
CA LEU A 235 8.96 -15.84 10.77
C LEU A 235 10.42 -16.17 10.38
N LEU A 236 11.29 -16.42 11.36
CA LEU A 236 12.74 -16.66 11.17
C LEU A 236 13.15 -18.13 11.33
N ASN A 237 12.23 -19.00 11.73
CA ASN A 237 12.39 -20.46 11.76
C ASN A 237 11.46 -21.10 10.72
#